data_AF-A0A453CB05-F1
#
_entry.id   AF-A0A453CB05-F1
#
_cell.length_a   1.000
_cell.length_b   1.000
_cell.length_c   1.000
_cell.angle_alpha   90.00
_cell.angle_beta   90.00
_cell.angle_gamma   90.00
#
_symmetry.space_group_name_H-M   'P 1'
#
loop_
_entity.id
_entity.type
_entity.pdbx_description
1 polymer ?
#
loop_
_entity_poly.entity_id
_entity_poly.type
_entity_poly.pdbx_seq_one_letter_code
_entity_poly.pdbx_strand_id
1 'polypeptide(L)'
;LFVVTAGKLPKNNGIPWRGNSGMKDGADLPDVKGGLVGGYYDAGDNIKFHFPMAFSMTLLSWSVVEYADRYKAIGEYDHVRELIKWGTDYLLLTFNSSASTINKLYSQVGTAKINGSTPDDHFCWNRPEDMA
;
A
#
# COMPACT_ATOMS: atom_id res chain seq x y z
N LEU A 1 0.45 9.52 5.38
CA LEU A 1 0.13 8.21 4.76
C LEU A 1 -0.78 8.35 3.54
N PHE A 2 -1.83 9.17 3.60
CA PHE A 2 -2.80 9.30 2.50
C PHE A 2 -2.17 9.71 1.14
N VAL A 3 -1.12 10.53 1.15
CA VAL A 3 -0.39 10.98 -0.06
C VAL A 3 0.39 9.90 -0.79
N VAL A 4 0.66 8.74 -0.17
CA VAL A 4 1.38 7.60 -0.78
C VAL A 4 0.46 6.40 -1.05
N THR A 5 -0.86 6.60 -1.03
CA THR A 5 -1.84 5.55 -1.37
C THR A 5 -1.65 5.07 -2.80
N ALA A 6 -1.70 3.77 -3.04
CA ALA A 6 -1.67 3.16 -4.38
C ALA A 6 -2.99 2.47 -4.69
N GLY A 7 -3.30 2.24 -5.96
CA GLY A 7 -4.54 1.58 -6.40
C GLY A 7 -5.66 2.56 -6.74
N LYS A 8 -6.91 2.08 -6.61
CA LYS A 8 -8.10 2.85 -6.96
C LYS A 8 -8.53 3.77 -5.81
N LEU A 9 -8.23 5.05 -5.92
CA LEU A 9 -8.53 6.02 -4.88
C LEU A 9 -10.04 6.32 -4.78
N PRO A 10 -10.58 6.59 -3.57
CA PRO A 10 -11.94 7.07 -3.41
C PRO A 10 -12.18 8.37 -4.18
N LYS A 11 -13.40 8.60 -4.67
CA LYS A 11 -13.75 9.87 -5.35
C LYS A 11 -13.55 11.10 -4.46
N ASN A 12 -13.69 10.93 -3.15
CA ASN A 12 -13.48 11.98 -2.17
C ASN A 12 -12.18 11.75 -1.39
N ASN A 13 -11.06 11.69 -2.11
CA ASN A 13 -9.74 11.44 -1.51
C ASN A 13 -9.13 12.69 -0.83
N GLY A 14 -9.70 13.88 -1.05
CA GLY A 14 -9.18 15.13 -0.48
C GLY A 14 -7.80 15.57 -1.01
N ILE A 15 -7.22 14.86 -1.98
CA ILE A 15 -5.90 15.16 -2.55
C ILE A 15 -6.03 15.34 -4.07
N PRO A 16 -6.17 16.59 -4.56
CA PRO A 16 -6.55 16.86 -5.95
C PRO A 16 -5.47 16.47 -6.98
N TRP A 17 -4.23 16.28 -6.53
CA TRP A 17 -3.09 15.92 -7.39
C TRP A 17 -2.75 14.43 -7.35
N ARG A 18 -3.50 13.60 -6.60
CA ARG A 18 -3.35 12.14 -6.58
C ARG A 18 -4.49 11.47 -7.33
N GLY A 19 -4.14 10.52 -8.20
CA GLY A 19 -5.07 9.74 -9.00
C GLY A 19 -4.91 8.23 -8.79
N ASN A 20 -5.64 7.44 -9.58
CA ASN A 20 -5.50 6.00 -9.55
C ASN A 20 -4.13 5.59 -10.12
N SER A 21 -3.42 4.70 -9.43
CA SER A 21 -2.08 4.24 -9.81
C SER A 21 -1.91 2.75 -9.51
N GLY A 22 -0.93 2.07 -10.12
CA GLY A 22 -0.67 0.65 -9.85
C GLY A 22 -1.87 -0.28 -10.13
N MET A 23 -2.70 0.06 -11.12
CA MET A 23 -3.97 -0.64 -11.39
C MET A 23 -3.79 -2.03 -12.02
N LYS A 24 -2.57 -2.37 -12.41
CA LYS A 24 -2.20 -3.67 -13.01
C LYS A 24 -1.31 -4.51 -12.09
N ASP A 25 -1.07 -4.04 -10.88
CA ASP A 25 -0.17 -4.68 -9.92
C ASP A 25 -0.61 -6.12 -9.69
N GLY A 26 0.26 -7.09 -10.00
CA GLY A 26 -0.01 -8.52 -9.84
C GLY A 26 -1.19 -9.06 -10.67
N ALA A 27 -1.63 -8.38 -11.72
CA ALA A 27 -2.76 -8.81 -12.55
C ALA A 27 -2.50 -10.14 -13.31
N ASP A 28 -1.24 -10.50 -13.48
CA ASP A 28 -0.75 -11.73 -14.11
C ASP A 28 -0.56 -12.88 -13.11
N LEU A 29 -0.74 -12.64 -11.81
CA LEU A 29 -0.58 -13.66 -10.77
C LEU A 29 -1.76 -14.65 -10.82
N PRO A 30 -1.49 -15.96 -10.89
CA PRO A 30 -2.54 -16.97 -11.07
C PRO A 30 -3.41 -17.18 -9.82
N ASP A 31 -2.90 -16.80 -8.64
CA ASP A 31 -3.48 -17.09 -7.33
C ASP A 31 -4.01 -15.84 -6.61
N VAL A 32 -3.93 -14.65 -7.22
CA VAL A 32 -4.45 -13.39 -6.65
C VAL A 32 -5.52 -12.82 -7.58
N LYS A 33 -6.78 -13.16 -7.31
CA LYS A 33 -7.91 -12.68 -8.11
C LYS A 33 -8.04 -11.15 -7.97
N GLY A 34 -7.82 -10.43 -9.05
CA GLY A 34 -7.87 -8.96 -9.08
C GLY A 34 -6.52 -8.28 -8.79
N GLY A 35 -5.45 -9.05 -8.63
CA GLY A 35 -4.09 -8.55 -8.43
C GLY A 35 -3.83 -7.96 -7.04
N LEU A 36 -2.64 -7.39 -6.88
CA LEU A 36 -2.13 -6.71 -5.70
C LEU A 36 -2.30 -5.18 -5.85
N VAL A 37 -3.52 -4.77 -6.19
CA VAL A 37 -3.91 -3.36 -6.32
C VAL A 37 -4.29 -2.79 -4.94
N GLY A 38 -3.78 -1.62 -4.56
CA GLY A 38 -4.00 -1.02 -3.25
C GLY A 38 -2.71 -0.78 -2.47
N GLY A 39 -2.82 -0.55 -1.17
CA GLY A 39 -1.67 -0.40 -0.27
C GLY A 39 -1.01 0.97 -0.38
N TYR A 40 0.27 1.02 0.02
CA TYR A 40 1.07 2.23 0.07
C TYR A 40 2.39 2.06 -0.70
N TYR A 41 2.82 3.11 -1.39
CA TYR A 41 4.21 3.22 -1.80
C TYR A 41 5.09 3.48 -0.58
N ASP A 42 6.32 2.99 -0.62
CA ASP A 42 7.21 3.01 0.55
C ASP A 42 7.70 4.42 0.88
N ALA A 43 8.18 5.15 -0.13
CA ALA A 43 8.78 6.48 0.08
C ALA A 43 8.45 7.44 -1.08
N GLY A 44 9.50 7.93 -1.77
CA GLY A 44 9.37 8.77 -2.97
C GLY A 44 9.44 7.98 -4.27
N ASP A 45 9.56 6.66 -4.16
CA ASP A 45 9.52 5.69 -5.24
C ASP A 45 8.09 5.11 -5.38
N ASN A 46 7.83 4.27 -6.37
CA ASN A 46 6.52 3.63 -6.52
C ASN A 46 6.56 2.12 -6.22
N ILE A 47 7.54 1.69 -5.43
CA ILE A 47 7.64 0.30 -4.96
C ILE A 47 6.80 0.12 -3.70
N LYS A 48 6.12 -1.02 -3.61
CA LYS A 48 5.44 -1.45 -2.40
C LYS A 48 6.32 -2.46 -1.67
N PHE A 49 7.15 -1.98 -0.75
CA PHE A 49 7.89 -2.85 0.15
C PHE A 49 6.98 -3.28 1.32
N HIS A 50 6.61 -4.57 1.40
CA HIS A 50 5.58 -4.98 2.37
C HIS A 50 6.09 -5.02 3.80
N PHE A 51 7.39 -5.22 4.03
CA PHE A 51 7.94 -5.23 5.38
C PHE A 51 7.85 -3.87 6.09
N PRO A 52 8.37 -2.76 5.53
CA PRO A 52 8.18 -1.43 6.13
C PRO A 52 6.71 -0.98 6.14
N MET A 53 5.90 -1.40 5.16
CA MET A 53 4.45 -1.17 5.20
C MET A 53 3.79 -1.86 6.40
N ALA A 54 4.05 -3.15 6.59
CA ALA A 54 3.50 -3.92 7.72
C ALA A 54 3.95 -3.32 9.05
N PHE A 55 5.24 -2.97 9.17
CA PHE A 55 5.77 -2.28 10.35
C PHE A 55 5.02 -0.96 10.63
N SER A 56 4.84 -0.14 9.60
CA SER A 56 4.10 1.13 9.72
C SER A 56 2.66 0.92 10.16
N MET A 57 1.99 -0.11 9.63
CA MET A 57 0.60 -0.44 10.00
C MET A 57 0.51 -0.96 11.44
N THR A 58 1.50 -1.76 11.89
CA THR A 58 1.60 -2.20 13.28
C THR A 58 1.78 -1.02 14.23
N LEU A 59 2.72 -0.11 13.96
CA LEU A 59 2.94 1.06 14.82
C LEU A 59 1.75 2.00 14.84
N LEU A 60 1.13 2.26 13.68
CA LEU A 60 -0.06 3.10 13.62
C LEU A 60 -1.22 2.48 14.40
N SER A 61 -1.45 1.17 14.23
CA SER A 61 -2.47 0.44 14.99
C SER A 61 -2.20 0.46 16.50
N TRP A 62 -0.95 0.24 16.91
CA TRP A 62 -0.57 0.34 18.32
C TRP A 62 -0.85 1.74 18.87
N SER A 63 -0.49 2.80 18.14
CA SER A 63 -0.78 4.16 18.58
C SER A 63 -2.28 4.41 18.81
N VAL A 64 -3.15 3.82 17.99
CA VAL A 64 -4.61 3.95 18.14
C VAL A 64 -5.12 3.15 19.32
N VAL A 65 -4.56 1.97 19.59
CA VAL A 65 -4.89 1.17 20.79
C VAL A 65 -4.50 1.93 22.06
N GLU A 66 -3.31 2.53 22.09
CA GLU A 66 -2.79 3.23 23.28
C GLU A 66 -3.47 4.59 23.51
N TYR A 67 -3.72 5.35 22.44
CA TYR A 67 -4.12 6.75 22.51
C TYR A 67 -5.48 7.05 21.87
N ALA A 68 -6.39 6.06 21.83
CA ALA A 68 -7.71 6.18 21.20
C ALA A 68 -8.45 7.48 21.57
N ASP A 69 -8.48 7.83 22.86
CA ASP A 69 -9.20 9.01 23.34
C ASP A 69 -8.54 10.33 22.89
N ARG A 70 -7.23 10.33 22.64
CA ARG A 70 -6.52 11.50 22.07
C ARG A 70 -6.89 11.70 20.61
N TYR A 71 -6.92 10.61 19.82
CA TYR A 71 -7.38 10.66 18.44
C TYR A 71 -8.84 11.13 18.33
N LYS A 72 -9.72 10.67 19.24
CA LYS A 72 -11.12 11.13 19.29
C LYS A 72 -11.21 12.62 19.65
N ALA A 73 -10.42 13.07 20.63
CA ALA A 73 -10.42 14.46 21.07
C ALA A 73 -10.02 15.45 19.96
N ILE A 74 -9.16 15.03 19.03
CA ILE A 74 -8.76 15.85 17.88
C ILE A 74 -9.58 15.56 16.60
N GLY A 75 -10.56 14.68 16.65
CA GLY A 75 -11.41 14.33 15.51
C GLY A 75 -10.76 13.43 14.44
N GLU A 76 -9.59 12.85 14.71
CA GLU A 76 -8.82 12.05 13.75
C GLU A 76 -9.00 10.53 13.90
N TYR A 77 -9.82 10.08 14.86
CA TYR A 77 -9.99 8.65 15.17
C TYR A 77 -10.48 7.82 13.98
N ASP A 78 -11.46 8.31 13.23
CA ASP A 78 -11.95 7.57 12.07
C ASP A 78 -10.98 7.65 10.89
N HIS A 79 -10.34 8.79 10.68
CA HIS A 79 -9.35 8.95 9.62
C HIS A 79 -8.15 8.01 9.82
N VAL A 80 -7.58 7.91 11.02
CA VAL A 80 -6.47 6.98 11.28
C VAL A 80 -6.88 5.52 11.11
N ARG A 81 -8.13 5.17 11.44
CA ARG A 81 -8.67 3.82 11.21
C ARG A 81 -8.84 3.50 9.74
N GLU A 82 -9.25 4.47 8.92
CA GLU A 82 -9.31 4.29 7.46
C GLU A 82 -7.90 4.11 6.86
N LEU A 83 -6.90 4.83 7.37
CA LEU A 83 -5.50 4.65 6.97
C LEU A 83 -4.99 3.24 7.30
N ILE A 84 -5.25 2.76 8.53
CA ILE A 84 -4.90 1.40 8.94
C ILE A 84 -5.62 0.39 8.05
N LYS A 85 -6.94 0.54 7.89
CA LYS A 85 -7.79 -0.35 7.11
C LYS A 85 -7.27 -0.48 5.67
N TRP A 86 -6.94 0.63 5.01
CA TRP A 86 -6.41 0.61 3.65
C TRP A 86 -5.13 -0.23 3.52
N GLY A 87 -4.21 -0.09 4.46
CA GLY A 87 -2.97 -0.86 4.47
C GLY A 87 -3.19 -2.33 4.81
N THR A 88 -4.03 -2.62 5.81
CA THR A 88 -4.30 -4.00 6.23
C THR A 88 -5.15 -4.76 5.21
N ASP A 89 -6.13 -4.12 4.58
CA ASP A 89 -6.92 -4.73 3.50
C ASP A 89 -6.00 -5.15 2.35
N TYR A 90 -5.02 -4.31 2.00
CA TYR A 90 -3.99 -4.66 1.02
C TYR A 90 -3.09 -5.81 1.48
N LEU A 91 -2.57 -5.77 2.71
CA LEU A 91 -1.69 -6.84 3.22
C LEU A 91 -2.40 -8.20 3.24
N LEU A 92 -3.71 -8.24 3.48
CA LEU A 92 -4.51 -9.47 3.38
C LEU A 92 -4.60 -10.04 1.96
N LEU A 93 -4.38 -9.25 0.91
CA LEU A 93 -4.30 -9.73 -0.48
C LEU A 93 -2.97 -10.45 -0.77
N THR A 94 -1.93 -10.19 0.03
CA THR A 94 -0.57 -10.67 -0.25
C THR A 94 -0.35 -12.14 0.10
N PHE A 95 -1.32 -12.77 0.76
CA PHE A 95 -1.32 -14.19 1.07
C PHE A 95 -2.76 -14.72 1.12
N ASN A 96 -2.93 -16.04 1.19
CA ASN A 96 -4.25 -16.61 1.42
C ASN A 96 -4.67 -16.42 2.88
N SER A 97 -5.29 -15.28 3.20
CA SER A 97 -5.69 -14.92 4.57
C SER A 97 -6.77 -15.82 5.18
N SER A 98 -7.40 -16.68 4.39
CA SER A 98 -8.40 -17.65 4.84
C SER A 98 -7.84 -19.08 4.97
N ALA A 99 -6.58 -19.32 4.59
CA ALA A 99 -5.96 -20.63 4.74
C ALA A 99 -5.56 -20.91 6.18
N SER A 100 -5.63 -22.17 6.59
CA SER A 100 -5.14 -22.64 7.90
C SER A 100 -3.61 -22.63 8.02
N THR A 101 -2.91 -22.70 6.89
CA THR A 101 -1.44 -22.64 6.81
C THR A 101 -1.04 -21.66 5.71
N ILE A 102 -0.13 -20.74 6.03
CA ILE A 102 0.43 -19.79 5.06
C ILE A 102 1.75 -20.35 4.55
N ASN A 103 1.79 -20.71 3.27
CA ASN A 103 2.97 -21.26 2.59
C ASN A 103 3.54 -20.32 1.51
N LYS A 104 2.82 -19.24 1.19
CA LYS A 104 3.18 -18.25 0.19
C LYS A 104 2.74 -16.87 0.68
N LEU A 105 3.62 -15.90 0.52
CA LEU A 105 3.41 -14.50 0.82
C LEU A 105 4.12 -13.69 -0.26
N TYR A 106 3.40 -12.77 -0.90
CA TYR A 106 4.01 -11.72 -1.69
C TYR A 106 4.60 -10.67 -0.75
N SER A 107 5.88 -10.35 -0.91
CA SER A 107 6.59 -9.41 -0.04
C SER A 107 6.88 -8.07 -0.71
N GLN A 108 6.65 -7.96 -2.01
CA GLN A 108 6.97 -6.76 -2.78
C GLN A 108 6.15 -6.68 -4.08
N VAL A 109 5.81 -5.47 -4.50
CA VAL A 109 5.35 -5.14 -5.85
C VAL A 109 6.20 -4.00 -6.39
N GLY A 110 6.68 -4.13 -7.63
CA GLY A 110 7.68 -3.23 -8.20
C GLY A 110 9.10 -3.75 -7.98
N THR A 111 10.07 -3.13 -8.65
CA THR A 111 11.46 -3.58 -8.64
C THR A 111 12.38 -2.37 -8.83
N ALA A 112 13.51 -2.39 -8.12
CA ALA A 112 14.68 -1.57 -8.38
C ALA A 112 15.92 -2.46 -8.38
N LYS A 113 16.63 -2.52 -9.50
CA LYS A 113 17.82 -3.35 -9.68
C LYS A 113 19.06 -2.48 -9.67
N ILE A 114 19.98 -2.79 -8.77
CA ILE A 114 21.34 -2.25 -8.85
C ILE A 114 21.99 -2.79 -10.12
N ASN A 115 22.46 -1.90 -11.00
CA ASN A 115 23.04 -2.23 -12.31
C ASN A 115 22.07 -2.93 -13.29
N GLY A 116 20.77 -2.64 -13.21
CA GLY A 116 19.80 -3.10 -14.22
C GLY A 116 20.09 -2.52 -15.61
N SER A 117 19.93 -3.32 -16.65
CA SER A 117 20.02 -2.89 -18.05
C SER A 117 18.67 -2.43 -18.64
N THR A 118 17.60 -2.59 -17.87
CA THR A 118 16.23 -2.21 -18.22
C THR A 118 15.74 -1.14 -17.27
N PRO A 119 15.05 -0.08 -17.74
CA PRO A 119 14.37 0.88 -16.87
C PRO A 119 13.50 0.18 -15.83
N ASP A 120 13.63 0.60 -14.58
CA ASP A 120 12.82 0.16 -13.45
C ASP A 120 12.38 1.38 -12.62
N ASP A 121 11.78 1.14 -11.45
CA ASP A 121 11.16 2.21 -10.69
C ASP A 121 12.16 3.29 -10.24
N HIS A 122 13.39 2.91 -9.84
CA HIS A 122 14.40 3.87 -9.40
C HIS A 122 15.11 4.55 -10.57
N PHE A 123 15.00 4.02 -11.80
CA PHE A 123 15.49 4.66 -13.01
C PHE A 123 14.53 5.74 -13.52
N CYS A 124 13.22 5.58 -13.34
CA CYS A 124 12.19 6.44 -13.88
C CYS A 124 11.71 7.48 -12.86
N TRP A 125 11.83 8.77 -13.18
CA TRP A 125 11.22 9.84 -12.38
C TRP A 125 9.86 10.25 -12.96
N ASN A 126 8.80 9.61 -12.50
CA ASN A 126 7.43 9.85 -12.97
C ASN A 126 6.42 9.87 -11.82
N ARG A 127 5.22 10.34 -12.14
CA ARG A 127 4.09 10.24 -11.23
C ARG A 127 3.65 8.78 -11.13
N PRO A 128 3.15 8.32 -9.97
CA PRO A 128 2.61 6.97 -9.83
C PRO A 128 1.49 6.65 -10.85
N GLU A 129 0.73 7.67 -11.25
CA GLU A 129 -0.38 7.56 -12.21
C GLU A 129 0.09 7.31 -13.65
N ASP A 130 1.37 7.58 -13.96
CA ASP A 130 1.96 7.46 -15.30
C ASP A 130 2.99 6.31 -15.39
N MET A 131 2.99 5.39 -14.42
CA MET A 131 3.82 4.18 -14.49
C MET A 131 3.35 3.28 -15.64
N ALA A 132 4.30 2.90 -16.50
CA ALA A 132 4.06 2.08 -17.69
C ALA A 132 4.09 0.57 -17.39
#